data_AF-A0A0F7KHX2-F1
#
_entry.id   AF-A0A0F7KHX2-F1
#
_cell.length_a   1.000
_cell.length_b   1.000
_cell.length_c   1.000
_cell.angle_alpha   90.00
_cell.angle_beta   90.00
_cell.angle_gamma   90.00
#
_symmetry.space_group_name_H-M   'P 1'
#
loop_
_entity.id
_entity.type
_entity.pdbx_description
1 polymer ?
#
loop_
_entity_poly.entity_id
_entity_poly.type
_entity_poly.pdbx_seq_one_letter_code
_entity_poly.pdbx_strand_id
1 'polypeptide(L)'
;MNWQERLITIYLYVCKHYQQNLWTHSQRMSHYADLSFSDEEVITLFLFGVMDKHREIKSIDEYADRHLRDGFPRLPSYVAYVQRLNQVADVFAPLLALIQQEQETRDPGQFWLSDSFPVAKAPSKAIGLRRV
;
A
#
# COMPACT_ATOMS: atom_id res chain seq x y z
N MET A 1 -17.96 -11.00 -7.64
CA MET A 1 -16.64 -11.50 -7.16
C MET A 1 -16.78 -11.81 -5.70
N ASN A 2 -16.48 -13.05 -5.32
CA ASN A 2 -16.47 -13.45 -3.92
C ASN A 2 -15.34 -12.71 -3.19
N TRP A 3 -15.54 -12.37 -1.92
CA TRP A 3 -14.51 -11.69 -1.12
C TRP A 3 -13.21 -12.52 -1.05
N GLN A 4 -13.33 -13.85 -1.09
CA GLN A 4 -12.22 -14.80 -1.18
C GLN A 4 -11.41 -14.64 -2.47
N GLU A 5 -12.07 -14.51 -3.62
CA GLU A 5 -11.39 -14.31 -4.91
C GLU A 5 -10.60 -13.00 -4.94
N ARG A 6 -11.17 -11.93 -4.35
CA ARG A 6 -10.48 -10.65 -4.21
C ARG A 6 -9.23 -10.78 -3.34
N LEU A 7 -9.35 -11.45 -2.20
CA LEU A 7 -8.24 -11.67 -1.29
C LEU A 7 -7.11 -12.47 -1.96
N ILE A 8 -7.46 -13.56 -2.64
CA ILE A 8 -6.49 -14.37 -3.40
C ILE A 8 -5.82 -13.54 -4.49
N THR A 9 -6.58 -12.69 -5.19
CA THR A 9 -6.03 -11.83 -6.25
C THR A 9 -5.02 -10.83 -5.70
N ILE A 10 -5.35 -10.16 -4.59
CA ILE A 10 -4.45 -9.20 -3.93
C ILE A 10 -3.21 -9.93 -3.41
N TYR A 11 -3.38 -11.09 -2.78
CA TYR A 11 -2.28 -11.90 -2.28
C TYR A 11 -1.31 -12.28 -3.41
N LEU A 12 -1.83 -12.81 -4.53
CA LEU A 12 -1.00 -13.18 -5.68
C LEU A 12 -0.28 -11.97 -6.29
N TYR A 13 -0.94 -10.80 -6.33
CA TYR A 13 -0.33 -9.55 -6.77
C TYR A 13 0.84 -9.17 -5.86
N VAL A 14 0.61 -9.14 -4.54
CA VAL A 14 1.65 -8.84 -3.54
C VAL A 14 2.81 -9.81 -3.66
N CYS A 15 2.57 -11.13 -3.70
CA CYS A 15 3.63 -12.13 -3.86
C CYS A 15 4.47 -11.90 -5.12
N LYS A 16 3.84 -11.61 -6.26
CA LYS A 16 4.53 -11.35 -7.52
C LYS A 16 5.48 -10.16 -7.41
N HIS A 17 5.00 -9.03 -6.89
CA HIS A 17 5.83 -7.81 -6.78
C HIS A 17 6.85 -7.90 -5.64
N TYR A 18 6.50 -8.57 -4.54
CA TYR A 18 7.38 -8.89 -3.42
C TYR A 18 8.61 -9.67 -3.90
N GLN A 19 8.41 -10.78 -4.60
CA GLN A 19 9.49 -11.62 -5.13
C GLN A 19 10.33 -10.94 -6.21
N GLN A 20 9.76 -10.03 -6.99
CA GLN A 20 10.48 -9.38 -8.10
C GLN A 20 11.43 -8.28 -7.65
N ASN A 21 10.97 -7.35 -6.81
CA ASN A 21 11.76 -6.15 -6.49
C ASN A 21 11.65 -5.73 -5.02
N LEU A 22 10.51 -6.00 -4.38
CA LEU A 22 10.16 -5.44 -3.06
C LEU A 22 10.85 -6.18 -1.90
N TRP A 23 11.22 -7.46 -2.08
CA TRP A 23 11.97 -8.23 -1.09
C TRP A 23 13.30 -7.56 -0.69
N THR A 24 13.92 -6.81 -1.59
CA THR A 24 15.18 -6.08 -1.31
C THR A 24 14.99 -4.97 -0.27
N HIS A 25 13.80 -4.37 -0.22
CA HIS A 25 13.42 -3.37 0.77
C HIS A 25 13.02 -4.00 2.11
N SER A 26 12.65 -5.29 2.11
CA SER A 26 12.32 -6.08 3.31
C SER A 26 13.48 -6.95 3.82
N GLN A 27 14.66 -6.91 3.19
CA GLN A 27 15.83 -7.69 3.63
C GLN A 27 16.34 -7.15 4.98
N ARG A 28 15.88 -7.78 6.06
CA ARG A 28 16.51 -7.68 7.38
C ARG A 28 17.07 -9.05 7.71
N MET A 29 18.40 -9.12 7.85
CA MET A 29 19.14 -10.27 8.35
C MET A 29 18.73 -10.53 9.81
N SER A 30 17.52 -11.03 10.04
CA SER A 30 17.05 -11.39 11.38
C SER A 30 17.09 -12.90 11.52
N HIS A 31 17.80 -13.35 12.56
CA HIS A 31 18.15 -14.76 12.80
C HIS A 31 16.95 -15.60 13.29
N TYR A 32 15.75 -15.02 13.36
CA TYR A 32 14.51 -15.65 13.81
C TYR A 32 13.32 -15.01 13.08
N ALA A 33 13.15 -15.33 11.79
CA ALA A 33 11.89 -15.11 11.12
C ALA A 33 10.93 -16.23 11.57
N ASP A 34 10.04 -15.93 12.50
CA ASP A 34 8.90 -16.81 12.75
C ASP A 34 7.98 -16.76 11.52
N LEU A 35 8.18 -17.74 10.63
CA LEU A 35 7.53 -17.96 9.33
C LEU A 35 6.03 -18.27 9.43
N SER A 36 5.45 -18.24 10.62
CA SER A 36 4.03 -18.55 10.85
C SER A 36 3.08 -17.57 10.17
N PHE A 37 3.52 -16.33 9.95
CA PHE A 37 2.82 -15.29 9.22
C PHE A 37 3.88 -14.51 8.42
N SER A 38 3.73 -14.40 7.11
CA SER A 38 4.72 -13.81 6.21
C SER A 38 4.49 -12.31 6.03
N ASP A 39 5.53 -11.60 5.58
CA ASP A 39 5.45 -10.17 5.28
C ASP A 39 4.43 -9.92 4.15
N GLU A 40 4.33 -10.83 3.18
CA GLU A 40 3.35 -10.79 2.10
C GLU A 40 1.91 -10.86 2.64
N GLU A 41 1.66 -11.68 3.66
CA GLU A 41 0.36 -11.79 4.32
C GLU A 41 0.02 -10.52 5.10
N VAL A 42 1.00 -9.91 5.80
CA VAL A 42 0.83 -8.61 6.50
C VAL A 42 0.41 -7.52 5.50
N ILE A 43 1.12 -7.41 4.39
CA ILE A 43 0.87 -6.41 3.33
C ILE A 43 -0.51 -6.65 2.70
N THR A 44 -0.86 -7.90 2.45
CA THR A 44 -2.16 -8.30 1.87
C THR A 44 -3.31 -7.92 2.79
N LEU A 45 -3.19 -8.20 4.10
CA LEU A 45 -4.22 -7.88 5.10
C LEU A 45 -4.48 -6.37 5.16
N PHE A 46 -3.41 -5.58 5.14
CA PHE A 46 -3.49 -4.13 5.14
C PHE A 46 -4.18 -3.59 3.87
N LEU A 47 -3.74 -4.03 2.69
CA LEU A 47 -4.33 -3.63 1.40
C LEU A 47 -5.82 -4.00 1.32
N PHE A 48 -6.16 -5.22 1.75
CA PHE A 48 -7.54 -5.69 1.77
C PHE A 48 -8.41 -4.81 2.68
N GLY A 49 -7.92 -4.48 3.88
CA GLY A 49 -8.62 -3.58 4.80
C GLY A 49 -8.82 -2.17 4.25
N VAL A 50 -7.77 -1.59 3.63
CA VAL A 50 -7.87 -0.28 2.98
C VAL A 50 -8.89 -0.29 1.83
N MET A 51 -8.94 -1.36 1.04
CA MET A 51 -9.92 -1.52 -0.04
C MET A 51 -11.35 -1.63 0.47
N ASP A 52 -11.56 -2.19 1.66
CA ASP A 52 -12.88 -2.26 2.32
C ASP A 52 -13.22 -0.97 3.12
N LYS A 53 -12.48 0.13 2.86
CA LYS A 53 -12.63 1.46 3.47
C LYS A 53 -12.37 1.53 4.97
N HIS A 54 -11.73 0.51 5.54
CA HIS A 54 -11.24 0.54 6.91
C HIS A 54 -10.00 1.45 6.99
N ARG A 55 -10.16 2.61 7.64
CA ARG A 55 -9.08 3.60 7.82
C ARG A 55 -8.22 3.35 9.05
N GLU A 56 -8.73 2.57 10.00
CA GLU A 56 -8.05 2.28 11.25
C GLU A 56 -7.47 0.86 11.21
N ILE A 57 -6.19 0.71 11.55
CA ILE A 57 -5.51 -0.59 11.61
C ILE A 57 -6.26 -1.56 12.53
N LYS A 58 -6.84 -1.05 13.62
CA LYS A 58 -7.67 -1.83 14.54
C LYS A 58 -8.92 -2.40 13.86
N SER A 59 -9.59 -1.62 13.03
CA SER A 59 -10.77 -2.09 12.29
C SER A 59 -10.40 -3.16 11.25
N ILE A 60 -9.20 -3.08 10.67
CA ILE A 60 -8.67 -4.10 9.76
C ILE A 60 -8.37 -5.41 10.51
N ASP A 61 -7.73 -5.31 11.68
CA ASP A 61 -7.42 -6.47 12.54
C ASP A 61 -8.69 -7.17 13.04
N GLU A 62 -9.68 -6.42 13.53
CA GLU A 62 -10.97 -6.97 13.94
C GLU A 62 -11.78 -7.58 12.79
N TYR A 63 -11.65 -7.03 11.58
CA TYR A 63 -12.26 -7.59 10.38
C TYR A 63 -11.58 -8.91 10.01
N ALA A 64 -10.24 -8.94 10.06
CA ALA A 64 -9.44 -10.10 9.73
C ALA A 64 -9.66 -11.26 10.72
N ASP A 65 -9.72 -10.98 12.02
CA ASP A 65 -10.02 -12.02 13.02
C ASP A 65 -11.42 -12.62 12.82
N ARG A 66 -12.39 -11.82 12.33
CA ARG A 66 -13.77 -12.29 12.08
C ARG A 66 -13.97 -13.02 10.76
N HIS A 67 -13.35 -12.58 9.67
CA HIS A 67 -13.63 -13.07 8.32
C HIS A 67 -12.47 -13.85 7.69
N LEU A 68 -11.25 -13.61 8.16
CA LEU A 68 -10.02 -14.15 7.57
C LEU A 68 -9.36 -15.22 8.45
N ARG A 69 -9.93 -15.53 9.62
CA ARG A 69 -9.48 -16.62 10.49
C ARG A 69 -9.42 -17.97 9.80
N ASP A 70 -10.39 -18.25 8.93
CA ASP A 70 -10.43 -19.49 8.15
C ASP A 70 -9.36 -19.52 7.06
N GLY A 71 -8.93 -18.35 6.57
CA GLY A 71 -7.88 -18.19 5.56
C GLY A 71 -6.47 -18.12 6.14
N PHE A 72 -6.32 -17.64 7.39
CA PHE A 72 -5.04 -17.47 8.08
C PHE A 72 -5.10 -18.17 9.45
N PRO A 73 -4.71 -19.46 9.53
CA PRO A 73 -4.79 -20.24 10.77
C PRO A 73 -3.84 -19.73 11.87
N ARG A 74 -2.89 -18.84 11.54
CA ARG A 74 -1.91 -18.26 12.47
C ARG A 74 -1.93 -16.73 12.42
N LEU A 75 -3.13 -16.15 12.56
CA LEU A 75 -3.26 -14.70 12.70
C LEU A 75 -2.48 -14.21 13.93
N PRO A 76 -1.54 -13.25 13.77
CA PRO A 76 -0.82 -12.66 14.89
C PRO A 76 -1.78 -11.82 15.76
N SER A 77 -1.40 -11.57 17.01
CA SER A 77 -2.13 -10.59 17.83
C SER A 77 -2.03 -9.19 17.22
N TYR A 78 -3.01 -8.32 17.49
CA TYR A 78 -3.00 -6.92 17.04
C TYR A 78 -1.64 -6.22 17.21
N VAL A 79 -1.00 -6.39 18.37
CA VAL A 79 0.31 -5.77 18.66
C VAL A 79 1.40 -6.34 17.76
N ALA A 80 1.41 -7.66 17.55
CA ALA A 80 2.36 -8.31 16.66
C ALA A 80 2.10 -7.94 15.19
N TYR A 81 0.83 -7.81 14.78
CA TYR A 81 0.45 -7.31 13.45
C TYR A 81 0.96 -5.88 13.21
N VAL A 82 0.69 -4.95 14.13
CA VAL A 82 1.16 -3.56 14.03
C VAL A 82 2.69 -3.48 13.99
N GLN A 83 3.38 -4.27 14.81
CA GLN A 83 4.84 -4.32 14.81
C GLN A 83 5.39 -4.78 13.45
N ARG A 84 4.83 -5.85 12.89
CA ARG A 84 5.24 -6.36 11.56
C ARG A 84 4.87 -5.37 10.45
N LEU A 85 3.69 -4.75 10.52
CA LEU A 85 3.26 -3.73 9.56
C LEU A 85 4.22 -2.54 9.53
N ASN A 86 4.68 -2.07 10.69
CA ASN A 86 5.68 -1.00 10.78
C ASN A 86 7.05 -1.45 10.24
N GLN A 87 7.39 -2.74 10.29
CA GLN A 87 8.64 -3.27 9.74
C GLN A 87 8.62 -3.32 8.22
N VAL A 88 7.47 -3.65 7.62
CA VAL A 88 7.28 -3.69 6.15
C VAL A 88 6.81 -2.35 5.57
N ALA A 89 6.72 -1.30 6.40
CA ALA A 89 6.20 0.00 5.97
C ALA A 89 6.97 0.60 4.78
N ASP A 90 8.28 0.36 4.74
CA ASP A 90 9.18 0.81 3.67
C ASP A 90 8.86 0.18 2.30
N VAL A 91 8.12 -0.94 2.28
CA VAL A 91 7.71 -1.66 1.07
C VAL A 91 6.51 -0.98 0.38
N PHE A 92 5.70 -0.19 1.10
CA PHE A 92 4.53 0.46 0.51
C PHE A 92 4.89 1.59 -0.47
N ALA A 93 5.95 2.34 -0.22
CA ALA A 93 6.40 3.40 -1.12
C ALA A 93 6.75 2.89 -2.53
N PRO A 94 7.61 1.86 -2.71
CA PRO A 94 7.88 1.29 -4.02
C PRO A 94 6.67 0.56 -4.60
N LEU A 95 5.82 -0.06 -3.77
CA LEU A 95 4.58 -0.69 -4.24
C LEU A 95 3.63 0.33 -4.88
N LEU A 96 3.46 1.51 -4.26
CA LEU A 96 2.65 2.60 -4.79
C LEU A 96 3.22 3.15 -6.11
N ALA A 97 4.55 3.31 -6.20
CA ALA A 97 5.20 3.74 -7.42
C ALA A 97 4.98 2.75 -8.58
N LEU A 98 5.03 1.44 -8.31
CA LEU A 98 4.72 0.40 -9.30
C LEU A 98 3.27 0.46 -9.77
N ILE A 99 2.32 0.62 -8.85
CA ILE A 99 0.90 0.75 -9.20
C ILE A 99 0.69 1.98 -10.08
N GLN A 100 1.28 3.13 -9.73
CA GLN A 100 1.19 4.35 -10.53
C GLN A 100 1.75 4.16 -11.95
N GLN A 101 2.90 3.51 -12.07
CA GLN A 101 3.53 3.21 -13.36
C GLN A 101 2.68 2.23 -14.21
N GLU A 102 2.06 1.22 -13.57
CA GLU A 102 1.14 0.31 -14.25
C GLU A 102 -0.13 1.02 -14.74
N GLN A 103 -0.63 2.03 -14.02
CA GLN A 103 -1.76 2.85 -14.48
C GLN A 103 -1.38 3.72 -15.69
N GLU A 104 -0.23 4.40 -15.65
CA GLU A 104 0.25 5.23 -16.77
C GLU A 104 0.49 4.42 -18.06
N THR A 105 0.95 3.18 -17.92
CA THR A 105 1.18 2.28 -19.07
C THR A 105 -0.09 1.62 -19.60
N ARG A 106 -1.14 1.52 -18.77
CA ARG A 106 -2.45 0.97 -19.16
C ARG A 106 -3.31 1.99 -19.90
N ASP A 107 -3.15 3.28 -19.61
CA ASP A 107 -3.91 4.37 -20.22
C ASP A 107 -3.01 5.39 -20.99
N PRO A 108 -2.31 4.99 -22.08
CA PRO A 108 -1.57 5.96 -22.89
C PRO A 108 -2.47 6.96 -23.64
N GLY A 109 -3.80 6.78 -23.59
CA GLY A 109 -4.79 7.57 -24.34
C GLY A 109 -5.75 8.41 -23.50
N GLN A 110 -5.71 8.34 -22.17
CA GLN A 110 -6.67 9.06 -21.31
C GLN A 110 -6.00 10.09 -20.40
N PHE A 111 -4.97 10.77 -20.93
CA PHE A 111 -4.30 11.90 -20.27
C PHE A 111 -5.06 13.23 -20.40
N TRP A 112 -6.32 13.23 -20.83
CA TRP A 112 -7.06 14.45 -21.16
C TRP A 112 -8.11 14.91 -20.15
N LEU A 113 -8.13 14.44 -18.90
CA LEU A 113 -8.95 15.05 -17.84
C LEU A 113 -8.49 14.62 -16.44
N SER A 114 -7.31 15.10 -16.02
CA SER A 114 -7.05 15.31 -14.59
C SER A 114 -6.93 16.81 -14.34
N ASP A 115 -8.06 17.51 -14.53
CA ASP A 115 -8.26 18.84 -13.99
C ASP A 115 -8.40 18.71 -12.47
N SER A 116 -7.30 18.91 -11.75
CA SER A 116 -7.29 19.24 -10.32
C SER A 116 -5.93 19.86 -9.96
N PHE A 117 -5.88 21.18 -10.13
CA PHE A 117 -5.04 22.14 -9.43
C PHE A 117 -3.51 22.13 -9.65
N PRO A 118 -2.98 23.08 -10.43
CA PRO A 118 -1.71 23.71 -10.08
C PRO A 118 -1.98 24.74 -8.98
N VAL A 119 -1.39 24.57 -7.79
CA VAL A 119 -1.16 25.71 -6.89
C VAL A 119 -0.23 26.67 -7.63
N ALA A 120 -0.83 27.72 -8.19
CA ALA A 120 -0.12 28.84 -8.75
C ALA A 120 0.74 29.45 -7.64
N LYS A 121 2.04 29.17 -7.66
CA LYS A 121 3.03 30.03 -6.99
C LYS A 121 2.93 31.39 -7.66
N ALA A 122 2.33 32.35 -6.98
CA ALA A 122 2.31 33.74 -7.41
C ALA A 122 3.75 34.25 -7.55
N PRO A 123 4.17 34.77 -8.71
CA PRO A 123 5.39 35.56 -8.78
C PRO A 123 5.14 36.89 -8.06
N SER A 124 5.97 37.16 -7.06
CA SER A 124 6.06 38.45 -6.36
C SER A 124 6.16 39.57 -7.39
N LYS A 125 5.12 40.40 -7.45
CA LYS A 125 5.02 41.56 -8.35
C LYS A 125 6.15 42.54 -8.01
N ALA A 126 7.17 42.60 -8.86
CA ALA A 126 8.18 43.65 -8.83
C ALA A 126 7.48 44.99 -9.16
N ILE A 127 7.42 45.87 -8.16
CA ILE A 127 6.95 47.24 -8.27
C ILE A 127 7.96 48.01 -9.12
N GLY A 128 7.66 48.17 -10.41
CA GLY A 128 8.31 49.13 -11.29
C GLY A 128 7.72 50.52 -11.06
N LEU A 129 8.36 51.31 -10.20
CA LEU A 129 8.10 52.74 -10.03
C LEU A 129 8.45 53.47 -11.34
N ARG A 130 7.42 53.87 -12.10
CA ARG A 130 7.52 55.02 -13.02
C ARG A 130 7.66 56.28 -12.17
N ARG A 131 8.80 56.97 -12.24
CA ARG A 131 8.86 58.40 -11.96
C ARG A 131 8.82 59.16 -13.27
N VAL A 132 7.94 60.15 -13.23
CA VAL A 132 7.65 61.32 -14.08
C VAL A 132 8.77 61.71 -15.03
#